data_AF-A0A382R981-F1
#
_entry.id   AF-A0A382R981-F1
#
_cell.length_a   1.000
_cell.length_b   1.000
_cell.length_c   1.000
_cell.angle_alpha   90.00
_cell.angle_beta   90.00
_cell.angle_gamma   90.00
#
_symmetry.space_group_name_H-M   'P 1'
#
loop_
_entity.id
_entity.type
_entity.pdbx_description
1 polymer ?
#
loop_
_entity_poly.entity_id
_entity_poly.type
_entity_poly.pdbx_seq_one_letter_code
_entity_poly.pdbx_strand_id
1 'polypeptide(L)'
;MVVLGILAAIAVPKMGNTISSSEEAAENTILASLRSAVEVYAMDQVVQNSNKSYPYNPFDELDKLPDGYTGIGTPNQDGEWVFTGDNYVAHQRNDNSRHKWYYDSSNGEFGDRIAY
;
A
#
# COMPACT_ATOMS: atom_id res chain seq x y z
N MET A 1 40.11 -26.71 -38.71
CA MET A 1 39.82 -25.62 -37.75
C MET A 1 38.66 -24.84 -38.31
N VAL A 2 37.51 -24.82 -37.64
CA VAL A 2 36.45 -23.83 -37.91
C VAL A 2 35.93 -23.40 -36.55
N VAL A 3 35.95 -22.08 -36.38
CA VAL A 3 35.77 -21.35 -35.13
C VAL A 3 34.28 -21.22 -34.81
N LEU A 4 34.01 -21.38 -33.52
CA LEU A 4 32.79 -21.12 -32.75
C LEU A 4 31.68 -20.33 -33.46
N GLY A 5 30.55 -21.01 -33.67
CA GLY A 5 29.25 -20.37 -33.74
C GLY A 5 28.94 -19.75 -32.39
N ILE A 6 28.96 -18.43 -32.36
CA ILE A 6 28.75 -17.57 -31.20
C ILE A 6 27.40 -17.92 -30.58
N LEU A 7 27.40 -18.25 -29.28
CA LEU A 7 26.20 -18.46 -28.47
C LEU A 7 25.33 -17.19 -28.49
N ALA A 8 24.38 -17.11 -29.42
CA ALA A 8 23.31 -16.12 -29.40
C ALA A 8 22.21 -16.55 -28.40
N ALA A 9 22.61 -16.85 -27.16
CA ALA A 9 21.68 -16.98 -26.05
C ALA A 9 21.74 -15.66 -25.26
N ILE A 10 21.25 -14.59 -25.89
CA ILE A 10 20.98 -13.36 -25.19
C ILE A 10 19.74 -13.64 -24.35
N ALA A 11 19.95 -14.18 -23.16
CA ALA A 11 18.91 -14.19 -22.15
C ALA A 11 18.56 -12.73 -21.90
N VAL A 12 17.33 -12.34 -22.25
CA VAL A 12 16.71 -11.13 -21.72
C VAL A 12 15.90 -11.54 -20.49
N PRO A 13 16.48 -11.46 -19.29
CA PRO A 13 15.72 -11.22 -18.09
C PRO A 13 16.13 -9.80 -17.63
N LYS A 14 15.28 -8.88 -17.20
CA LYS A 14 14.39 -8.96 -16.02
C LYS A 14 13.51 -7.69 -15.93
N MET A 15 12.97 -7.16 -17.04
CA MET A 15 12.14 -5.92 -16.94
C MET A 15 10.84 -6.12 -16.14
N GLY A 16 10.34 -7.35 -16.01
CA GLY A 16 9.15 -7.64 -15.20
C GLY A 16 9.35 -7.42 -13.69
N ASN A 17 10.54 -7.69 -13.15
CA ASN A 17 10.76 -7.60 -11.69
C ASN A 17 10.84 -6.15 -11.20
N THR A 18 11.30 -5.22 -12.03
CA THR A 18 11.49 -3.82 -11.62
C THR A 18 10.16 -3.13 -11.33
N ILE A 19 9.11 -3.44 -12.12
CA ILE A 19 7.79 -2.82 -11.96
C ILE A 19 7.15 -3.27 -10.65
N SER A 20 7.05 -4.57 -10.39
CA SER A 20 6.49 -5.06 -9.12
C SER A 20 7.29 -4.58 -7.90
N SER A 21 8.63 -4.49 -7.99
CA SER A 21 9.42 -3.94 -6.88
C SER A 21 9.17 -2.45 -6.61
N SER A 22 8.82 -1.70 -7.67
CA SER A 22 8.53 -0.27 -7.56
C SER A 22 7.13 -0.04 -6.97
N GLU A 23 6.15 -0.87 -7.36
CA GLU A 23 4.81 -0.87 -6.76
C GLU A 23 4.86 -1.27 -5.28
N GLU A 24 5.62 -2.30 -4.91
CA GLU A 24 5.83 -2.67 -3.50
C GLU A 24 6.47 -1.55 -2.68
N ALA A 25 7.43 -0.83 -3.26
CA ALA A 25 8.05 0.32 -2.60
C ALA A 25 7.06 1.48 -2.42
N ALA A 26 6.21 1.73 -3.42
CA ALA A 26 5.15 2.73 -3.34
C ALA A 26 4.11 2.35 -2.26
N GLU A 27 3.66 1.10 -2.22
CA GLU A 27 2.75 0.57 -1.20
C GLU A 27 3.33 0.75 0.21
N ASN A 28 4.59 0.35 0.42
CA ASN A 28 5.25 0.50 1.71
C ASN A 28 5.40 1.97 2.12
N THR A 29 5.64 2.87 1.17
CA THR A 29 5.72 4.32 1.44
C THR A 29 4.36 4.89 1.86
N ILE A 30 3.29 4.45 1.20
CA ILE A 30 1.92 4.86 1.55
C ILE A 30 1.55 4.29 2.92
N LEU A 31 1.84 3.02 3.18
CA LEU A 31 1.59 2.40 4.49
C LEU A 31 2.38 3.06 5.62
N ALA A 32 3.64 3.45 5.37
CA ALA A 32 4.45 4.20 6.32
C ALA A 32 3.86 5.59 6.60
N SER A 33 3.40 6.29 5.56
CA SER A 33 2.70 7.56 5.69
C SER A 33 1.41 7.43 6.51
N LEU A 34 0.62 6.38 6.25
CA LEU A 34 -0.60 6.07 7.00
C LEU A 34 -0.32 5.79 8.48
N ARG A 35 0.69 4.96 8.78
CA ARG A 35 1.14 4.71 10.16
C ARG A 35 1.54 6.01 10.87
N SER A 36 2.27 6.88 10.17
CA SER A 36 2.69 8.17 10.74
C SER A 36 1.48 9.08 11.02
N ALA A 37 0.52 9.17 10.10
CA ALA A 37 -0.67 10.01 10.28
C ALA A 37 -1.55 9.52 11.43
N VAL A 38 -1.79 8.21 11.51
CA VAL A 38 -2.56 7.59 12.58
C VAL A 38 -1.91 7.82 13.95
N GLU A 39 -0.58 7.75 14.04
CA GLU A 39 0.13 8.01 15.31
C GLU A 39 0.09 9.50 15.68
N VAL A 40 0.20 10.41 14.71
CA VAL A 40 0.05 11.85 14.95
C VAL A 40 -1.36 12.16 15.47
N TYR A 41 -2.40 11.61 14.84
CA TYR A 41 -3.77 11.77 15.34
C TYR A 41 -3.93 11.23 16.75
N ALA A 42 -3.38 10.05 17.03
CA ALA A 42 -3.46 9.46 18.36
C ALA A 42 -2.76 10.34 19.41
N MET A 43 -1.63 10.97 19.06
CA MET A 43 -0.97 11.94 19.94
C MET A 43 -1.85 13.17 20.20
N ASP A 44 -2.51 13.70 19.18
CA ASP A 44 -3.45 14.82 19.33
C ASP A 44 -4.66 14.45 20.19
N GLN A 45 -5.17 13.22 20.08
CA GLN A 45 -6.26 12.72 20.94
C GLN A 45 -5.81 12.54 22.39
N VAL A 46 -4.58 12.09 22.64
CA VAL A 46 -4.02 12.03 24.00
C VAL A 46 -3.91 13.43 24.59
N VAL A 47 -3.49 14.42 23.81
CA VAL A 47 -3.38 15.82 24.27
C VAL A 47 -4.76 16.42 24.56
N GLN A 48 -5.75 16.18 23.70
CA GLN A 48 -7.08 16.80 23.81
C GLN A 48 -8.02 16.09 24.79
N ASN A 49 -8.07 14.75 24.73
CA ASN A 49 -9.03 13.94 25.46
C ASN A 49 -8.39 13.11 26.58
N SER A 50 -7.07 13.19 26.77
CA SER A 50 -6.32 12.33 27.71
C SER A 50 -6.51 10.83 27.45
N ASN A 51 -6.92 10.46 26.24
CA ASN A 51 -7.16 9.08 25.85
C ASN A 51 -6.60 8.82 24.45
N LYS A 52 -5.86 7.72 24.29
CA LYS A 52 -5.31 7.33 22.99
C LYS A 52 -6.43 6.71 22.16
N SER A 53 -6.88 7.42 21.13
CA SER A 53 -7.86 6.94 20.16
C SER A 53 -7.26 7.07 18.78
N TYR A 54 -7.53 6.08 17.93
CA TYR A 54 -7.11 6.10 16.53
C TYR A 54 -8.31 6.43 15.64
N PRO A 55 -8.08 6.98 14.44
CA PRO A 55 -9.15 7.30 13.51
C PRO A 55 -9.77 6.01 12.97
N TYR A 56 -11.07 6.05 12.64
CA TYR A 56 -11.75 4.90 12.00
C TYR A 56 -11.18 4.62 10.61
N ASN A 57 -10.89 5.68 9.86
CA ASN A 57 -10.28 5.62 8.54
C ASN A 57 -8.90 6.29 8.59
N PRO A 58 -7.80 5.56 8.38
CA PRO A 58 -6.45 6.13 8.44
C PRO A 58 -6.16 7.11 7.29
N PHE A 59 -6.94 7.06 6.20
CA PHE A 59 -6.80 7.97 5.08
C PHE A 59 -7.34 9.38 5.36
N ASP A 60 -8.29 9.53 6.28
CA ASP A 60 -8.90 10.83 6.58
C ASP A 60 -7.93 11.76 7.33
N GLU A 61 -6.95 11.17 8.04
CA GLU A 61 -5.91 11.92 8.77
C GLU A 61 -4.65 12.16 7.92
N LEU A 62 -4.63 11.66 6.69
CA LEU A 62 -3.49 11.80 5.79
C LEU A 62 -3.53 13.19 5.12
N ASP A 63 -2.58 14.06 5.45
CA ASP A 63 -2.47 15.40 4.83
C ASP A 63 -2.31 15.32 3.30
N LYS A 64 -1.69 14.24 2.82
CA LYS A 64 -1.59 13.91 1.40
C LYS A 64 -2.14 12.52 1.11
N LEU A 65 -3.37 12.48 0.62
CA LEU A 65 -3.99 11.27 0.08
C LEU A 65 -3.12 10.68 -1.05
N PRO A 66 -2.96 9.34 -1.12
CA PRO A 66 -2.22 8.73 -2.20
C PRO A 66 -2.96 8.89 -3.54
N ASP A 67 -2.18 8.94 -4.61
CA ASP A 67 -2.72 8.98 -5.97
C ASP A 67 -3.60 7.74 -6.20
N GLY A 68 -4.86 7.96 -6.57
CA GLY A 68 -5.84 6.89 -6.75
C GLY A 68 -6.68 6.55 -5.53
N TYR A 69 -6.61 7.30 -4.42
CA TYR A 69 -7.57 7.12 -3.33
C TYR A 69 -8.98 7.55 -3.75
N THR A 70 -9.93 6.61 -3.77
CA THR A 70 -11.34 6.89 -4.14
C THR A 70 -12.31 6.81 -2.98
N GLY A 71 -11.81 6.52 -1.77
CA GLY A 71 -12.63 6.50 -0.55
C GLY A 71 -12.93 5.09 -0.07
N ILE A 72 -14.16 4.89 0.41
CA ILE A 72 -14.62 3.63 0.96
C ILE A 72 -15.25 2.78 -0.15
N GLY A 73 -14.72 1.58 -0.38
CA GLY A 73 -15.25 0.71 -1.42
C GLY A 73 -14.34 -0.46 -1.79
N THR A 74 -14.46 -0.86 -3.06
CA THR A 74 -13.69 -1.93 -3.69
C THR A 74 -12.87 -1.31 -4.83
N PRO A 75 -11.57 -1.62 -4.95
CA PRO A 75 -10.79 -1.07 -6.04
C PRO A 75 -11.27 -1.69 -7.36
N ASN A 76 -11.55 -0.84 -8.33
CA ASN A 76 -12.03 -1.14 -9.68
C ASN A 76 -11.08 -0.65 -10.78
N GLN A 77 -10.08 0.17 -10.42
CA GLN A 77 -9.09 0.75 -11.33
C GLN A 77 -7.66 0.41 -10.91
N ASP A 78 -6.77 0.43 -11.88
CA ASP A 78 -5.34 0.19 -11.68
C ASP A 78 -4.70 1.41 -10.98
N GLY A 79 -3.91 1.14 -9.94
CA GLY A 79 -3.33 2.16 -9.08
C GLY A 79 -4.28 2.69 -7.99
N GLU A 80 -5.50 2.16 -7.89
CA GLU A 80 -6.51 2.66 -6.96
C GLU A 80 -6.25 2.22 -5.51
N TRP A 81 -6.51 3.12 -4.57
CA TRP A 81 -6.48 2.88 -3.14
C TRP A 81 -7.88 3.07 -2.57
N VAL A 82 -8.33 2.12 -1.76
CA VAL A 82 -9.63 2.21 -1.09
C VAL A 82 -9.54 1.73 0.34
N PHE A 83 -10.45 2.20 1.17
CA PHE A 83 -10.70 1.63 2.48
C PHE A 83 -11.94 0.72 2.40
N THR A 84 -11.75 -0.59 2.53
CA THR A 84 -12.87 -1.52 2.62
C THR A 84 -13.54 -1.36 3.98
N GLY A 85 -14.89 -1.41 4.02
CA GLY A 85 -15.68 -1.26 5.25
C GLY A 85 -15.39 -2.28 6.35
N ASP A 86 -14.61 -3.33 6.07
CA ASP A 86 -14.16 -4.36 7.02
C ASP A 86 -12.87 -3.96 7.79
N ASN A 87 -12.50 -2.68 7.81
CA ASN A 87 -11.23 -2.16 8.30
C ASN A 87 -10.02 -2.72 7.55
N TYR A 88 -10.07 -2.69 6.23
CA TYR A 88 -8.92 -3.03 5.39
C TYR A 88 -8.58 -1.88 4.47
N VAL A 89 -7.30 -1.56 4.38
CA VAL A 89 -6.78 -0.78 3.28
C VAL A 89 -6.60 -1.72 2.10
N ALA A 90 -7.20 -1.45 0.95
CA ALA A 90 -7.01 -2.22 -0.26
C ALA A 90 -6.38 -1.38 -1.37
N HIS A 91 -5.54 -2.01 -2.18
CA HIS A 91 -4.88 -1.42 -3.33
C HIS A 91 -4.95 -2.37 -4.52
N GLN A 92 -5.20 -1.84 -5.71
CA GLN A 92 -5.06 -2.56 -6.97
C GLN A 92 -3.84 -2.05 -7.72
N ARG A 93 -2.89 -2.96 -7.99
CA ARG A 93 -1.70 -2.69 -8.79
C ARG A 93 -2.03 -2.62 -10.28
N ASN A 94 -1.07 -2.16 -11.08
CA ASN A 94 -1.20 -2.02 -12.52
C ASN A 94 -1.15 -3.36 -13.28
N ASP A 95 -0.88 -4.47 -12.58
CA ASP A 95 -0.98 -5.83 -13.10
C ASP A 95 -2.32 -6.51 -12.79
N ASN A 96 -3.31 -5.72 -12.35
CA ASN A 96 -4.63 -6.18 -11.90
C ASN A 96 -4.61 -7.02 -10.59
N SER A 97 -3.45 -7.17 -9.93
CA SER A 97 -3.37 -7.81 -8.62
C SER A 97 -3.88 -6.86 -7.53
N ARG A 98 -4.56 -7.43 -6.53
CA ARG A 98 -5.10 -6.66 -5.42
C ARG A 98 -4.49 -7.13 -4.12
N HIS A 99 -4.10 -6.16 -3.31
CA HIS A 99 -3.54 -6.36 -1.99
C HIS A 99 -4.37 -5.62 -0.98
N LYS A 100 -4.48 -6.19 0.22
CA LYS A 100 -5.14 -5.58 1.35
C LYS A 100 -4.29 -5.69 2.60
N TRP A 101 -4.38 -4.68 3.46
CA TRP A 101 -3.74 -4.62 4.76
C TRP A 101 -4.84 -4.41 5.79
N TYR A 102 -4.88 -5.27 6.81
CA TYR A 102 -5.79 -5.08 7.92
C TYR A 102 -5.43 -3.79 8.66
N TYR A 103 -6.42 -3.04 9.12
CA TYR A 103 -6.23 -1.86 9.96
C TYR A 103 -7.00 -2.06 11.26
N ASP A 104 -6.31 -2.01 12.39
CA ASP A 104 -6.93 -2.07 13.71
C ASP A 104 -7.11 -0.64 14.24
N SER A 105 -8.34 -0.13 14.21
CA SER A 105 -8.69 1.18 14.79
C SER A 105 -8.62 1.23 16.32
N SER A 106 -8.41 0.09 17.00
CA SER A 106 -8.19 0.04 18.44
C SER A 106 -6.74 0.37 18.80
N ASN A 107 -5.80 -0.04 17.94
CA ASN A 107 -4.36 0.02 18.21
C ASN A 107 -3.57 0.86 17.19
N GLY A 108 -4.20 1.30 16.10
CA GLY A 108 -3.56 2.02 15.01
C GLY A 108 -2.60 1.15 14.19
N GLU A 109 -2.67 -0.18 14.35
CA GLU A 109 -1.76 -1.11 13.70
C GLU A 109 -2.29 -1.54 12.34
N PHE A 110 -1.38 -1.65 11.38
CA PHE A 110 -1.65 -2.27 10.10
C PHE A 110 -1.12 -3.70 10.15
N GLY A 111 -1.96 -4.66 9.80
CA GLY A 111 -1.61 -6.06 9.68
C GLY A 111 -0.79 -6.36 8.43
N ASP A 112 -0.51 -7.66 8.25
CA ASP A 112 0.26 -8.13 7.11
C ASP A 112 -0.46 -7.92 5.77
N ARG A 113 0.33 -7.86 4.71
CA ARG A 113 -0.17 -7.82 3.33
C ARG A 113 -0.86 -9.14 2.98
N ILE A 114 -2.14 -9.07 2.64
CA ILE A 114 -2.97 -10.19 2.21
C ILE A 114 -3.37 -9.96 0.74
N ALA A 115 -3.42 -11.01 -0.08
CA ALA A 115 -4.00 -10.89 -1.43
C ALA A 115 -5.53 -10.79 -1.35
N TYR A 116 -6.13 -9.87 -2.12
CA TYR A 116 -7.56 -9.59 -2.16
C TYR A 116 -8.26 -10.33 -3.30
#